data_AF-A0A4Q8LL14-F1
#
_entry.id   AF-A0A4Q8LL14-F1
#
_cell.length_a   1.000
_cell.length_b   1.000
_cell.length_c   1.000
_cell.angle_alpha   90.00
_cell.angle_beta   90.00
_cell.angle_gamma   90.00
#
_symmetry.space_group_name_H-M   'P 1'
#
loop_
_entity.id
_entity.type
_entity.pdbx_description
1 polymer ?
#
loop_
_entity_poly.entity_id
_entity_poly.type
_entity_poly.pdbx_seq_one_letter_code
_entity_poly.pdbx_strand_id
1 'polypeptide(L)'
;MIKECPGARLHLDALPRQDGAASTKTQVELERDGQRQTLATPPEMSDYTAVGLGCAEDGKGGAYFVVQYGELPYGCEFCEWFFLYDAQGRLLNHATPPLHEEDGQQSPNNDEYQHKLEELGLKHPEVVPYPS
;
A
#
# COMPACT_ATOMS: atom_id res chain seq x y z
N MET A 1 3.64 12.54 3.20
CA MET A 1 3.67 12.50 1.71
C MET A 1 2.24 12.49 1.19
N ILE A 2 1.95 13.13 0.06
CA ILE A 2 0.60 13.15 -0.53
C ILE A 2 0.65 12.63 -1.97
N LYS A 3 -0.28 11.75 -2.33
CA LYS A 3 -0.52 11.30 -3.71
C LYS A 3 -1.92 11.72 -4.15
N GLU A 4 -1.99 12.56 -5.18
CA GLU A 4 -3.26 12.92 -5.83
C GLU A 4 -3.73 11.77 -6.72
N CYS A 5 -4.97 11.33 -6.54
CA CYS A 5 -5.65 10.32 -7.34
C CYS A 5 -6.94 10.89 -7.94
N PRO A 6 -7.53 10.26 -8.98
CA PRO A 6 -8.84 10.68 -9.50
C PRO A 6 -9.91 10.72 -8.39
N GLY A 7 -10.37 11.93 -8.06
CA GLY A 7 -11.42 12.15 -7.07
C GLY A 7 -11.04 11.90 -5.60
N ALA A 8 -9.77 11.72 -5.28
CA ALA A 8 -9.31 11.47 -3.91
C ALA A 8 -7.82 11.83 -3.71
N ARG A 9 -7.40 11.95 -2.45
CA ARG A 9 -5.98 12.09 -2.08
C ARG A 9 -5.60 11.04 -1.06
N LEU A 10 -4.42 10.46 -1.23
CA LEU A 10 -3.82 9.59 -0.23
C LEU A 10 -2.75 10.38 0.53
N HIS A 11 -2.82 10.36 1.84
CA HIS A 11 -1.81 10.91 2.75
C HIS A 11 -1.06 9.73 3.36
N LEU A 12 0.26 9.73 3.29
CA LEU A 12 1.12 8.77 3.95
C LEU A 12 2.07 9.51 4.90
N ASP A 13 1.90 9.30 6.20
CA ASP A 13 2.64 10.02 7.23
C ASP A 13 3.34 9.06 8.19
N ALA A 14 4.56 9.40 8.61
CA ALA A 14 5.26 8.68 9.66
C ALA A 14 4.58 8.89 11.01
N LEU A 15 4.41 7.80 11.76
CA LEU A 15 3.91 7.85 13.13
C LEU A 15 5.02 8.27 14.08
N PRO A 16 4.79 9.23 14.99
CA PRO A 16 5.83 9.67 15.92
C PRO A 16 6.23 8.54 16.88
N ARG A 17 7.54 8.41 17.12
CA ARG A 17 8.06 7.56 18.21
C ARG A 17 8.28 8.38 19.47
N GLN A 18 7.97 7.79 20.61
CA GLN A 18 8.11 8.46 21.92
C GLN A 18 9.57 8.66 22.34
N ASP A 19 10.50 7.88 21.78
CA ASP A 19 11.93 7.89 22.11
C ASP A 19 12.76 8.87 21.27
N GLY A 20 12.12 9.63 20.37
CA GLY A 20 12.78 10.60 19.50
C GLY A 20 13.61 9.98 18.36
N ALA A 21 13.57 8.66 18.18
CA ALA A 21 14.23 7.99 17.06
C ALA A 21 13.41 8.10 15.77
N ALA A 22 14.04 7.79 14.63
CA ALA A 22 13.38 7.73 13.33
C ALA A 22 12.21 6.74 13.34
N SER A 23 11.08 7.14 12.77
CA SER A 23 9.88 6.31 12.74
C SER A 23 10.09 5.06 11.90
N THR A 24 9.55 3.95 12.39
CA THR A 24 9.49 2.67 11.69
C THR A 24 8.07 2.31 11.24
N LYS A 25 7.09 3.16 11.55
CA LYS A 25 5.68 2.94 11.24
C LYS A 25 5.08 4.17 10.59
N THR A 26 4.16 3.94 9.68
CA THR A 26 3.46 4.96 8.91
C THR A 26 1.97 4.68 8.95
N GLN A 27 1.17 5.69 8.61
CA GLN A 27 -0.27 5.60 8.48
C GLN A 27 -0.69 6.17 7.14
N VAL A 28 -1.66 5.51 6.50
CA VAL A 28 -2.31 6.00 5.28
C VAL A 28 -3.70 6.53 5.61
N GLU A 29 -3.99 7.76 5.18
CA GLU A 29 -5.34 8.33 5.17
C GLU A 29 -5.82 8.53 3.74
N LEU A 30 -7.09 8.20 3.49
CA LEU A 30 -7.83 8.54 2.28
C LEU A 30 -8.66 9.80 2.54
N GLU A 31 -8.39 10.85 1.77
CA GLU A 31 -9.19 12.08 1.73
C GLU A 31 -10.08 12.09 0.48
N ARG A 32 -11.40 12.22 0.68
CA ARG A 32 -12.40 12.30 -0.39
C ARG A 32 -13.55 13.21 0.04
N ASP A 33 -13.99 14.10 -0.83
CA ASP A 33 -15.09 15.04 -0.55
C ASP A 33 -14.88 15.83 0.77
N GLY A 34 -13.62 16.15 1.08
CA GLY A 34 -13.23 16.85 2.31
C GLY A 34 -13.27 15.99 3.59
N GLN A 35 -13.62 14.72 3.50
CA GLN A 35 -13.58 13.77 4.61
C GLN A 35 -12.29 12.96 4.57
N ARG A 36 -11.67 12.73 5.74
CA ARG A 36 -10.51 11.86 5.90
C ARG A 36 -10.88 10.61 6.67
N GLN A 37 -10.35 9.47 6.22
CA GLN A 37 -10.42 8.21 6.94
C GLN A 37 -9.09 7.47 6.88
N THR A 38 -8.70 6.84 7.97
CA THR A 38 -7.54 5.96 7.99
C THR A 38 -7.84 4.67 7.23
N LEU A 39 -6.94 4.26 6.34
CA LEU A 39 -7.03 2.96 5.68
C LEU A 39 -6.62 1.84 6.65
N ALA A 40 -7.38 0.75 6.63
CA ALA A 40 -7.03 -0.43 7.42
C ALA A 40 -5.71 -1.02 6.93
N THR A 41 -4.79 -1.31 7.86
CA THR A 41 -3.57 -2.04 7.54
C THR A 41 -3.89 -3.53 7.40
N PRO A 42 -3.42 -4.22 6.34
CA PRO A 42 -3.57 -5.67 6.22
C PRO A 42 -2.95 -6.36 7.45
N PRO A 43 -3.65 -7.28 8.13
CA PRO A 43 -3.14 -7.94 9.34
C PRO A 43 -1.78 -8.62 9.16
N GLU A 44 -1.54 -9.23 8.00
CA GLU A 44 -0.28 -9.86 7.60
C GLU A 44 0.89 -8.87 7.48
N MET A 45 0.61 -7.57 7.39
CA MET A 45 1.60 -6.50 7.32
C MET A 45 1.88 -5.84 8.66
N SER A 46 1.50 -6.46 9.80
CA SER A 46 1.67 -5.87 11.13
C SER A 46 3.13 -5.52 11.47
N ASP A 47 4.08 -6.29 10.95
CA ASP A 47 5.51 -6.06 11.15
C ASP A 47 6.09 -5.07 10.14
N TYR A 48 5.40 -4.87 9.02
CA TYR A 48 5.76 -3.95 7.93
C TYR A 48 5.03 -2.61 8.08
N THR A 49 5.27 -1.71 7.13
CA THR A 49 4.64 -0.39 7.09
C THR A 49 4.43 0.08 5.66
N ALA A 50 3.50 1.00 5.45
CA ALA A 50 3.30 1.61 4.14
C ALA A 50 4.51 2.47 3.76
N VAL A 51 5.09 2.21 2.60
CA VAL A 51 6.29 2.87 2.07
C VAL A 51 6.07 3.46 0.68
N GLY A 52 4.88 3.38 0.11
CA GLY A 52 4.59 4.01 -1.17
C GLY A 52 3.10 4.08 -1.51
N LEU A 53 2.74 5.01 -2.39
CA LEU A 53 1.36 5.28 -2.80
C LEU A 53 1.23 5.33 -4.32
N GLY A 54 0.20 4.66 -4.86
CA GLY A 54 -0.18 4.64 -6.27
C GLY A 54 -1.69 4.74 -6.47
N CYS A 55 -2.11 5.06 -7.69
CA CYS A 55 -3.52 5.12 -8.07
C CYS A 55 -3.72 4.30 -9.35
N ALA A 56 -4.74 3.45 -9.38
CA ALA A 56 -5.16 2.71 -10.57
C ALA A 56 -6.60 3.08 -10.95
N GLU A 57 -6.93 2.93 -12.23
CA GLU A 57 -8.27 3.17 -12.75
C GLU A 57 -8.68 2.01 -13.66
N ASP A 58 -9.91 1.53 -13.51
CA ASP A 58 -10.47 0.52 -14.42
C ASP A 58 -10.97 1.15 -15.74
N GLY A 59 -11.30 0.32 -16.73
CA GLY A 59 -11.80 0.79 -18.02
C GLY A 59 -13.14 1.53 -17.99
N LYS A 60 -13.80 1.64 -16.82
CA LYS A 60 -15.07 2.34 -16.61
C LYS A 60 -14.90 3.61 -15.76
N GLY A 61 -13.68 3.97 -15.37
CA GLY A 61 -13.39 5.14 -14.53
C GLY A 61 -13.51 4.86 -13.02
N GLY A 62 -13.56 3.59 -12.61
CA GLY A 62 -13.50 3.22 -11.20
C GLY A 62 -12.10 3.46 -10.63
N ALA A 63 -11.99 4.26 -9.57
CA ALA A 63 -10.73 4.58 -8.92
C ALA A 63 -10.35 3.55 -7.85
N TYR A 64 -9.09 3.16 -7.85
CA TYR A 64 -8.49 2.25 -6.88
C TYR A 64 -7.16 2.81 -6.37
N PHE A 65 -6.79 2.44 -5.16
CA PHE A 65 -5.60 2.93 -4.49
C PHE A 65 -4.65 1.77 -4.24
N VAL A 66 -3.39 1.95 -4.60
CA VAL A 66 -2.35 0.95 -4.36
C VAL A 66 -1.45 1.47 -3.25
N VAL A 67 -1.33 0.70 -2.17
CA VAL A 67 -0.39 0.97 -1.09
C VAL A 67 0.70 -0.08 -1.15
N GLN A 68 1.94 0.39 -1.20
CA GLN A 68 3.13 -0.43 -1.14
C GLN A 68 3.56 -0.56 0.32
N TYR A 69 3.84 -1.78 0.76
CA TYR A 69 4.32 -2.09 2.11
C TYR A 69 5.75 -2.62 2.06
N GLY A 70 6.53 -2.30 3.10
CA GLY A 70 7.92 -2.68 3.27
C GLY A 70 8.44 -2.26 4.64
N GLU A 71 9.74 -2.01 4.75
CA GLU A 71 10.40 -1.62 6.01
C GLU A 71 11.00 -0.21 5.95
N LEU A 72 10.98 0.51 7.07
CA LEU A 72 11.69 1.79 7.23
C LEU A 72 12.86 1.63 8.21
N PRO A 73 13.99 2.33 8.02
CA PRO A 73 14.30 3.24 6.90
C PRO A 73 14.82 2.53 5.64
N TYR A 74 14.93 1.20 5.67
CA TYR A 74 15.65 0.41 4.67
C TYR A 74 14.97 0.36 3.29
N GLY A 75 13.69 0.71 3.17
CA GLY A 75 12.99 0.88 1.89
C GLY A 75 13.08 -0.36 0.99
N CYS A 76 13.25 -0.15 -0.32
CA CYS A 76 13.31 -1.16 -1.39
C CYS A 76 14.38 -2.28 -1.24
N GLU A 77 15.21 -2.30 -0.19
CA GLU A 77 16.19 -3.37 0.03
C GLU A 77 15.53 -4.73 0.28
N PHE A 78 14.27 -4.73 0.72
CA PHE A 78 13.41 -5.91 0.75
C PHE A 78 12.27 -5.72 -0.23
N CYS A 79 12.09 -6.69 -1.12
CA CYS A 79 11.02 -6.72 -2.11
C CYS A 79 9.67 -6.36 -1.45
N GLU A 80 8.84 -5.59 -2.16
CA GLU A 80 7.69 -4.92 -1.55
C GLU A 80 6.37 -5.67 -1.82
N TRP A 81 5.43 -5.52 -0.89
CA TRP A 81 4.05 -6.00 -1.03
C TRP A 81 3.15 -4.90 -1.56
N PHE A 82 2.15 -5.28 -2.36
CA PHE A 82 1.15 -4.34 -2.85
C PHE A 82 -0.24 -4.72 -2.40
N PHE A 83 -0.96 -3.74 -1.86
CA PHE A 83 -2.34 -3.89 -1.45
C PHE A 83 -3.22 -2.89 -2.18
N LEU A 84 -4.34 -3.39 -2.66
CA LEU A 84 -5.33 -2.68 -3.42
C LEU A 84 -6.50 -2.31 -2.50
N TYR A 85 -6.90 -1.05 -2.57
CA TYR A 85 -8.07 -0.53 -1.88
C TYR A 85 -9.07 0.01 -2.92
N ASP A 86 -10.35 -0.21 -2.69
CA ASP A 86 -11.40 0.39 -3.51
C ASP A 86 -11.55 1.89 -3.26
N ALA A 87 -12.42 2.52 -4.05
CA ALA A 87 -12.79 3.93 -3.95
C ALA A 87 -13.32 4.38 -2.56
N GLN A 88 -13.74 3.43 -1.71
CA GLN A 88 -14.20 3.66 -0.34
C GLN A 88 -13.12 3.37 0.71
N GLY A 89 -11.93 2.93 0.32
CA GLY A 89 -10.85 2.58 1.23
C GLY A 89 -10.95 1.16 1.79
N ARG A 90 -11.71 0.26 1.16
CA ARG A 90 -11.79 -1.15 1.59
C ARG A 90 -10.67 -1.95 0.95
N LEU A 91 -9.97 -2.73 1.77
CA LEU A 91 -8.93 -3.66 1.33
C LEU A 91 -9.52 -4.75 0.45
N LEU A 92 -8.87 -5.05 -0.69
CA LEU A 92 -9.38 -5.98 -1.70
C LEU A 92 -8.56 -7.25 -1.90
N ASN A 93 -7.35 -7.32 -1.32
CA ASN A 93 -6.49 -8.49 -1.41
C ASN A 93 -5.73 -8.75 -0.11
N HIS A 94 -5.22 -9.97 0.01
CA HIS A 94 -4.34 -10.41 1.07
C HIS A 94 -3.00 -10.91 0.53
N ALA A 95 -2.05 -11.08 1.43
CA ALA A 95 -0.77 -11.76 1.22
C ALA A 95 -0.58 -12.76 2.37
N THR A 96 -1.33 -13.87 2.35
CA THR A 96 -1.26 -14.91 3.38
C THR A 96 -0.83 -16.25 2.77
N PRO A 97 0.36 -16.78 3.10
CA PRO A 97 1.42 -16.18 3.93
C PRO A 97 2.02 -14.91 3.27
N PRO A 98 2.65 -14.01 4.05
CA PRO A 98 3.23 -12.79 3.48
C PRO A 98 4.39 -13.09 2.54
N LEU A 99 5.14 -14.18 2.76
CA LEU A 99 6.25 -14.55 1.91
C LEU A 99 5.97 -15.87 1.20
N HIS A 100 6.33 -15.92 -0.07
CA HIS A 100 6.60 -17.17 -0.76
C HIS A 100 7.97 -17.67 -0.36
N GLU A 101 8.12 -18.99 -0.29
CA GLU A 101 9.41 -19.66 -0.08
C GLU A 101 9.63 -20.66 -1.22
N GLU A 102 10.65 -20.41 -2.05
CA GLU A 102 11.04 -21.27 -3.16
C GLU A 102 12.56 -21.43 -3.15
N ASP A 103 13.04 -22.68 -3.16
CA ASP A 103 14.48 -23.01 -3.13
C ASP A 103 15.28 -22.30 -2.01
N GLY A 104 14.64 -22.06 -0.86
CA GLY A 104 15.23 -21.37 0.29
C GLY A 104 15.36 -19.85 0.12
N GLN A 105 14.80 -19.28 -0.94
CA GLN A 105 14.66 -17.84 -1.14
C GLN A 105 13.24 -17.40 -0.76
N GLN A 106 13.16 -16.25 -0.10
CA GLN A 106 11.90 -15.63 0.27
C GLN A 106 11.60 -14.44 -0.63
N SER A 107 10.35 -14.34 -1.08
CA SER A 107 9.87 -13.21 -1.87
C SER A 107 8.46 -12.79 -1.42
N PRO A 108 8.06 -11.52 -1.59
CA PRO A 108 6.73 -11.05 -1.26
C PRO A 108 5.66 -11.84 -2.02
N ASN A 109 4.66 -12.27 -1.29
CA ASN A 109 3.47 -12.84 -1.87
C ASN A 109 2.56 -11.72 -2.40
N ASN A 110 2.54 -11.57 -3.72
CA ASN A 110 1.68 -10.61 -4.43
C ASN A 110 0.65 -11.33 -5.33
N ASP A 111 0.40 -12.63 -5.10
CA ASP A 111 -0.44 -13.44 -6.00
C ASP A 111 -1.88 -12.92 -6.05
N GLU A 112 -2.49 -12.66 -4.89
CA GLU A 112 -3.86 -12.14 -4.84
C GLU A 112 -3.93 -10.70 -5.37
N TYR A 113 -2.88 -9.90 -5.14
CA TYR A 113 -2.78 -8.56 -5.73
C TYR A 113 -2.80 -8.63 -7.27
N GLN A 114 -1.96 -9.48 -7.85
CA GLN A 114 -1.91 -9.68 -9.31
C GLN A 114 -3.25 -10.19 -9.85
N HIS A 115 -3.84 -11.17 -9.17
CA HIS A 115 -5.16 -11.70 -9.54
C HIS A 115 -6.24 -10.60 -9.50
N LYS A 116 -6.23 -9.72 -8.50
CA LYS A 116 -7.18 -8.60 -8.41
C LYS A 116 -6.96 -7.54 -9.48
N LEU A 117 -5.72 -7.27 -9.87
CA LEU A 117 -5.47 -6.40 -11.01
C LEU A 117 -6.10 -6.97 -12.29
N GLU A 118 -5.92 -8.27 -12.54
CA GLU A 118 -6.50 -8.94 -13.71
C GLU A 118 -8.04 -8.96 -13.67
N GLU A 119 -8.62 -9.37 -12.54
CA GLU A 119 -10.08 -9.44 -12.32
C GLU A 119 -10.77 -8.10 -12.58
N LEU A 120 -10.14 -7.00 -12.12
CA LEU A 120 -10.68 -5.65 -12.23
C LEU A 120 -10.25 -4.93 -13.52
N GLY A 121 -9.40 -5.56 -14.35
CA GLY A 121 -8.85 -4.95 -15.56
C GLY A 121 -7.94 -3.75 -15.27
N LEU A 122 -7.27 -3.75 -14.12
CA LEU A 122 -6.33 -2.72 -13.68
C LEU A 122 -4.91 -3.04 -14.15
N LYS A 123 -4.11 -1.99 -14.28
CA LYS A 123 -2.65 -2.12 -14.42
C LYS A 123 -2.00 -1.73 -13.10
N HIS A 124 -0.88 -2.39 -12.77
CA HIS A 124 -0.03 -1.92 -11.70
C HIS A 124 0.39 -0.46 -12.00
N PRO A 125 0.10 0.49 -11.09
CA PRO A 125 0.39 1.88 -11.35
C PRO A 125 1.83 2.22 -10.98
N GLU A 126 2.29 3.40 -11.43
CA GLU A 126 3.48 4.00 -10.84
C GLU A 126 3.22 4.32 -9.35
N VAL A 127 4.09 3.78 -8.49
CA VAL A 127 4.07 4.01 -7.05
C VAL A 127 5.11 5.07 -6.70
N VAL A 128 4.69 6.09 -5.96
CA VAL A 128 5.58 7.11 -5.42
C VAL A 128 6.06 6.64 -4.05
N PRO A 129 7.37 6.42 -3.86
CA PRO A 129 7.91 5.93 -2.59
C PRO A 129 7.91 7.03 -1.52
N TYR A 130 7.76 6.62 -0.27
CA TYR A 130 7.89 7.48 0.90
C TYR A 130 9.34 7.97 0.99
N PRO A 131 9.56 9.28 1.14
CA PRO A 131 10.92 9.81 1.25
C PRO A 131 11.56 9.27 2.52
N SER A 132 12.58 8.43 2.34
CA SER A 132 13.49 7.93 3.37
C SER A 132 14.43 9.02 3.87
#